data_AF-A0A811YLC9-F1
#
_entry.id   AF-A0A811YLC9-F1
#
_cell.length_a   1.000
_cell.length_b   1.000
_cell.length_c   1.000
_cell.angle_alpha   90.00
_cell.angle_beta   90.00
_cell.angle_gamma   90.00
#
_symmetry.space_group_name_H-M   'P 1'
#
loop_
_entity.id
_entity.type
_entity.pdbx_description
1 polymer ?
#
loop_
_entity_poly.entity_id
_entity_poly.type
_entity_poly.pdbx_seq_one_letter_code
_entity_poly.pdbx_strand_id
1 'polypeptide(L)'
;MSRKRQGLVPDPFGLKRRRERGQAEADPLRGESGSARAAVAELVQLFPRGLFEDALPPIALRSQVYSLLPDRTAADRQLKELQEQGEIRIVQLGFDLDAHGIIFTEDYRTRVLRACDGRPYAGAVQKFLALVLPACGDLSFQQDQMTETFGFRDPEITHLVNAGVLTVRDAGSWWLAVPGAGRFIKYFVKGRQAVLSMVRKAKYRELLLSELLGRRAPASVRLGLTYHVHDLIGAQLVDCVSTTSGTLLRLPET
;
A
#
# COMPACT_ATOMS: atom_id res chain seq x y z
N MET A 1 41.98 55.43 43.61
CA MET A 1 42.85 54.23 43.56
C MET A 1 41.96 52.98 43.49
N SER A 2 42.38 52.05 42.64
CA SER A 2 42.14 50.58 42.64
C SER A 2 40.73 49.97 42.60
N ARG A 3 40.47 49.41 41.41
CA ARG A 3 39.67 48.23 41.02
C ARG A 3 39.50 47.13 42.10
N LYS A 4 38.31 46.52 42.15
CA LYS A 4 38.07 45.11 41.73
C LYS A 4 36.58 44.73 41.73
N ARG A 5 36.23 43.87 40.75
CA ARG A 5 34.91 43.29 40.43
C ARG A 5 34.70 41.96 41.17
N GLN A 6 33.42 41.56 41.24
CA GLN A 6 32.78 40.22 41.22
C GLN A 6 31.64 40.23 42.26
N GLY A 7 30.39 39.86 42.02
CA GLY A 7 29.66 39.20 40.93
C GLY A 7 28.51 38.42 41.58
N LEU A 8 27.31 38.39 40.97
CA LEU A 8 26.26 37.34 40.98
C LEU A 8 24.82 37.91 40.89
N VAL A 9 24.29 37.84 39.66
CA VAL A 9 22.95 37.41 39.19
C VAL A 9 21.67 37.92 39.89
N PRO A 10 20.72 38.51 39.12
CA PRO A 10 19.29 38.45 39.42
C PRO A 10 18.51 37.47 38.52
N ASP A 11 17.35 37.08 39.06
CA ASP A 11 16.38 36.05 38.69
C ASP A 11 15.87 35.95 37.24
N PRO A 12 15.33 34.77 36.85
CA PRO A 12 14.80 34.49 35.53
C PRO A 12 13.28 34.76 35.46
N PHE A 13 12.86 35.89 34.90
CA PHE A 13 11.53 36.02 34.32
C PHE A 13 11.60 36.72 32.96
N GLY A 14 11.49 35.92 31.91
CA GLY A 14 11.41 36.38 30.53
C GLY A 14 10.62 35.37 29.70
N LEU A 15 9.29 35.43 29.81
CA LEU A 15 8.33 34.76 28.93
C LEU A 15 8.66 35.06 27.47
N LYS A 16 9.34 34.14 26.77
CA LYS A 16 9.54 34.23 25.33
C LYS A 16 8.27 33.78 24.62
N ARG A 17 7.56 34.78 24.09
CA ARG A 17 6.48 34.69 23.11
C ARG A 17 6.72 33.56 22.10
N ARG A 18 5.84 32.57 22.14
CA ARG A 18 5.59 31.59 21.09
C ARG A 18 5.19 32.36 19.82
N ARG A 19 6.11 32.47 18.85
CA ARG A 19 5.77 32.96 17.50
C ARG A 19 5.08 31.83 16.75
N GLU A 20 3.87 32.11 16.30
CA GLU A 20 3.05 31.24 15.49
C GLU A 20 3.60 31.12 14.06
N ARG A 21 3.51 29.88 13.54
CA ARG A 21 3.36 29.46 12.14
C ARG A 21 4.07 30.28 11.06
N GLY A 22 5.25 29.80 10.67
CA GLY A 22 5.62 29.79 9.25
C GLY A 22 4.92 28.62 8.56
N GLN A 23 4.28 28.87 7.42
CA GLN A 23 3.72 27.83 6.55
C GLN A 23 4.83 26.83 6.22
N ALA A 24 4.73 25.62 6.79
CA ALA A 24 5.51 24.50 6.29
C ALA A 24 5.03 24.27 4.86
N GLU A 25 5.95 24.26 3.89
CA GLU A 25 5.67 23.74 2.56
C GLU A 25 4.91 22.43 2.71
N ALA A 26 3.76 22.33 2.04
CA ALA A 26 2.94 21.13 2.08
C ALA A 26 3.81 19.94 1.67
N ASP A 27 3.92 18.95 2.56
CA ASP A 27 4.58 17.69 2.25
C ASP A 27 3.92 17.13 0.97
N PRO A 28 4.66 16.94 -0.15
CA PRO A 28 4.09 16.61 -1.45
C PRO A 28 3.23 15.33 -1.45
N LEU A 29 3.31 14.53 -0.39
CA LEU A 29 2.59 13.28 -0.21
C LEU A 29 1.59 13.29 0.96
N ARG A 30 1.47 14.37 1.75
CA ARG A 30 0.41 14.45 2.77
C ARG A 30 -0.91 14.82 2.11
N GLY A 31 -1.62 13.82 1.62
CA GLY A 31 -3.05 13.94 1.33
C GLY A 31 -3.83 14.30 2.61
N GLU A 32 -4.94 15.00 2.46
CA GLU A 32 -5.94 15.24 3.53
C GLU A 32 -6.74 13.97 3.87
N SER A 33 -6.12 12.81 3.74
CA SER A 33 -6.75 11.51 3.87
C SER A 33 -6.96 11.19 5.35
N GLY A 34 -8.03 11.74 5.94
CA GLY A 34 -8.42 11.47 7.32
C GLY A 34 -8.98 10.06 7.55
N SER A 35 -9.24 9.29 6.49
CA SER A 35 -9.78 7.92 6.55
C SER A 35 -9.03 6.95 5.64
N ALA A 36 -9.03 5.67 6.00
CA ALA A 36 -8.43 4.60 5.20
C ALA A 36 -9.09 4.48 3.81
N ARG A 37 -10.39 4.74 3.71
CA ARG A 37 -11.10 4.74 2.42
C ARG A 37 -10.59 5.83 1.49
N ALA A 38 -10.39 7.06 2.00
CA ALA A 38 -9.84 8.16 1.23
C ALA A 38 -8.41 7.87 0.79
N ALA A 39 -7.59 7.34 1.71
CA ALA A 39 -6.22 6.93 1.40
C ALA A 39 -6.16 5.87 0.29
N VAL A 40 -6.99 4.83 0.37
CA VAL A 40 -7.08 3.79 -0.67
C VAL A 40 -7.54 4.39 -2.00
N ALA A 41 -8.55 5.28 -1.99
CA ALA A 41 -9.04 5.95 -3.19
C ALA A 41 -7.95 6.78 -3.88
N GLU A 42 -7.17 7.54 -3.10
CA GLU A 42 -6.03 8.33 -3.57
C GLU A 42 -4.94 7.43 -4.18
N LEU A 43 -4.54 6.38 -3.47
CA LEU A 43 -3.51 5.43 -3.92
C LEU A 43 -3.91 4.68 -5.19
N VAL A 44 -5.19 4.33 -5.34
CA VAL A 44 -5.74 3.69 -6.54
C VAL A 44 -5.64 4.60 -7.77
N GLN A 45 -5.69 5.94 -7.62
CA GLN A 45 -5.48 6.85 -8.76
C GLN A 45 -4.05 6.84 -9.28
N LEU A 46 -3.07 6.48 -8.43
CA LEU A 46 -1.68 6.33 -8.83
C LEU A 46 -1.42 5.05 -9.64
N PHE A 47 -2.35 4.09 -9.61
CA PHE A 47 -2.20 2.82 -10.31
C PHE A 47 -2.27 3.02 -11.84
N PRO A 48 -1.23 2.67 -12.62
CA PRO A 48 -1.20 2.92 -14.06
C PRO A 48 -2.06 1.90 -14.82
N ARG A 49 -3.37 2.10 -14.87
CA ARG A 49 -4.33 1.18 -15.54
C ARG A 49 -3.92 0.83 -16.99
N GLY A 50 -3.44 1.83 -17.74
CA GLY A 50 -3.00 1.66 -19.12
C GLY A 50 -1.78 0.74 -19.29
N LEU A 51 -0.90 0.63 -18.28
CA LEU A 51 0.22 -0.31 -18.29
C LEU A 51 -0.25 -1.77 -18.33
N PHE A 52 -1.44 -2.02 -17.80
CA PHE A 52 -2.03 -3.34 -17.70
C PHE A 52 -3.17 -3.56 -18.71
N GLU A 53 -3.36 -2.64 -19.66
CA GLU A 53 -4.46 -2.71 -20.64
C GLU A 53 -5.83 -2.87 -19.96
N ASP A 54 -5.99 -2.28 -18.76
CA ASP A 54 -7.20 -2.43 -17.95
C ASP A 54 -7.55 -3.89 -17.59
N ALA A 55 -6.59 -4.81 -17.66
CA ALA A 55 -6.79 -6.23 -17.32
C ALA A 55 -6.78 -6.48 -15.81
N LEU A 56 -6.14 -5.59 -15.03
CA LEU A 56 -6.09 -5.69 -13.57
C LEU A 56 -7.01 -4.65 -12.94
N PRO A 57 -7.64 -4.97 -11.80
CA PRO A 57 -8.18 -3.94 -10.94
C PRO A 57 -7.04 -3.06 -10.41
N PRO A 58 -7.30 -1.78 -10.11
CA PRO A 58 -6.34 -0.96 -9.39
C PRO A 58 -6.02 -1.58 -8.04
N ILE A 59 -4.73 -1.64 -7.73
CA ILE A 59 -4.24 -2.22 -6.49
C ILE A 59 -3.56 -1.09 -5.72
N ALA A 60 -3.98 -0.88 -4.48
CA ALA A 60 -3.20 -0.17 -3.47
C ALA A 60 -2.52 -1.21 -2.57
N LEU A 61 -1.46 -0.83 -1.86
CA LEU A 61 -0.81 -1.70 -0.88
C LEU A 61 -1.10 -1.24 0.53
N ARG A 62 -1.19 -2.19 1.46
CA ARG A 62 -1.30 -1.87 2.88
C ARG A 62 -0.13 -1.01 3.37
N SER A 63 1.08 -1.30 2.89
CA SER A 63 2.26 -0.46 3.13
C SER A 63 2.05 0.97 2.66
N GLN A 64 1.47 1.19 1.47
CA GLN A 64 1.20 2.54 0.96
C GLN A 64 0.20 3.29 1.83
N VAL A 65 -0.85 2.62 2.34
CA VAL A 65 -1.83 3.24 3.25
C VAL A 65 -1.15 3.80 4.49
N TYR A 66 -0.15 3.09 5.04
CA TYR A 66 0.60 3.55 6.21
C TYR A 66 1.45 4.81 5.97
N SER A 67 1.71 5.19 4.72
CA SER A 67 2.37 6.46 4.43
C SER A 67 1.43 7.67 4.53
N LEU A 68 0.12 7.45 4.33
CA LEU A 68 -0.91 8.48 4.44
C LEU A 68 -1.52 8.51 5.84
N LEU A 69 -1.59 7.35 6.50
CA LEU A 69 -2.10 7.19 7.86
C LEU A 69 -0.98 6.77 8.82
N PRO A 70 -0.41 7.71 9.59
CA PRO A 70 0.72 7.42 10.47
C PRO A 70 0.37 6.49 11.63
N ASP A 71 -0.88 6.50 12.09
CA ASP A 71 -1.38 5.54 13.07
C ASP A 71 -1.77 4.23 12.36
N ARG A 72 -0.82 3.29 12.32
CA ARG A 72 -1.00 1.97 11.70
C ARG A 72 -2.12 1.16 12.35
N THR A 73 -2.29 1.26 13.67
CA THR A 73 -3.33 0.52 14.39
C THR A 73 -4.72 1.05 14.02
N ALA A 74 -4.87 2.38 13.95
CA ALA A 74 -6.12 2.98 13.48
C ALA A 74 -6.37 2.69 11.99
N ALA A 75 -5.33 2.72 11.15
CA ALA A 75 -5.44 2.37 9.73
C ALA A 75 -5.92 0.92 9.55
N ASP A 76 -5.35 -0.02 10.32
CA ASP A 76 -5.72 -1.44 10.27
C ASP A 76 -7.15 -1.67 10.72
N ARG A 77 -7.58 -0.99 11.79
CA ARG A 77 -8.96 -1.05 12.25
C ARG A 77 -9.93 -0.56 11.16
N GLN A 78 -9.64 0.59 10.55
CA GLN A 78 -10.48 1.14 9.49
C GLN A 78 -10.48 0.26 8.22
N LEU A 79 -9.34 -0.31 7.83
CA LEU A 79 -9.28 -1.25 6.71
C LEU A 79 -10.11 -2.51 7.00
N LYS A 80 -10.07 -3.00 8.24
CA LYS A 80 -10.90 -4.14 8.66
C LYS A 80 -12.39 -3.80 8.62
N GLU A 81 -12.79 -2.63 9.10
CA GLU A 81 -14.18 -2.15 9.01
C GLU A 81 -14.66 -2.09 7.53
N LEU A 82 -13.83 -1.57 6.62
CA LEU A 82 -14.15 -1.55 5.18
C LEU A 82 -14.22 -2.95 4.56
N GLN A 83 -13.40 -3.88 5.03
CA GLN A 83 -13.41 -5.28 4.60
C GLN A 83 -14.69 -5.99 5.08
N GLU A 84 -15.08 -5.78 6.34
CA GLU A 84 -16.31 -6.31 6.97
C GLU A 84 -17.57 -5.75 6.31
N GLN A 85 -17.56 -4.46 5.91
CA GLN A 85 -18.62 -3.83 5.12
C GLN A 85 -18.67 -4.33 3.66
N GLY A 86 -17.67 -5.10 3.22
CA GLY A 86 -17.60 -5.61 1.86
C GLY A 86 -17.14 -4.59 0.82
N GLU A 87 -16.66 -3.41 1.22
CA GLU A 87 -16.26 -2.35 0.29
C GLU A 87 -14.91 -2.64 -0.38
N ILE A 88 -14.00 -3.29 0.34
CA ILE A 88 -12.67 -3.64 -0.15
C ILE A 88 -12.39 -5.14 -0.02
N ARG A 89 -11.43 -5.60 -0.82
CA ARG A 89 -10.82 -6.93 -0.75
C ARG A 89 -9.34 -6.79 -0.47
N ILE A 90 -8.87 -7.59 0.48
CA ILE A 90 -7.45 -7.76 0.74
C ILE A 90 -7.02 -9.03 0.00
N VAL A 91 -5.93 -8.94 -0.75
CA VAL A 91 -5.38 -10.05 -1.55
C VAL A 91 -3.91 -10.26 -1.23
N GLN A 92 -3.44 -11.50 -1.29
CA GLN A 92 -2.03 -11.79 -1.07
C GLN A 92 -1.27 -11.74 -2.39
N LEU A 93 -0.25 -10.88 -2.47
CA LEU A 93 0.51 -10.66 -3.70
C LEU A 93 1.75 -11.56 -3.81
N GLY A 94 2.09 -12.31 -2.76
CA GLY A 94 3.00 -13.47 -2.83
C GLY A 94 4.48 -13.16 -3.08
N PHE A 95 4.91 -11.90 -3.06
CA PHE A 95 6.34 -11.52 -3.12
C PHE A 95 6.96 -11.24 -1.76
N ASP A 96 6.13 -11.17 -0.71
CA ASP A 96 6.51 -11.05 0.69
C ASP A 96 5.33 -11.60 1.53
N LEU A 97 5.58 -12.03 2.77
CA LEU A 97 4.52 -12.51 3.68
C LEU A 97 3.53 -11.39 4.00
N ASP A 98 4.01 -10.15 4.10
CA ASP A 98 3.19 -8.97 4.42
C ASP A 98 2.75 -8.16 3.18
N ALA A 99 2.94 -8.71 1.98
CA ALA A 99 2.57 -8.06 0.71
C ALA A 99 1.06 -8.12 0.43
N HIS A 100 0.29 -7.40 1.22
CA HIS A 100 -1.15 -7.30 1.09
C HIS A 100 -1.55 -6.19 0.10
N GLY A 101 -2.25 -6.58 -0.96
CA GLY A 101 -2.95 -5.68 -1.88
C GLY A 101 -4.35 -5.36 -1.38
N ILE A 102 -4.80 -4.13 -1.59
CA ILE A 102 -6.13 -3.61 -1.26
C ILE A 102 -6.80 -3.17 -2.57
N ILE A 103 -8.02 -3.65 -2.80
CA ILE A 103 -8.76 -3.44 -4.03
C ILE A 103 -10.22 -3.15 -3.67
N PHE A 104 -10.88 -2.21 -4.35
CA PHE A 104 -12.34 -2.06 -4.19
C PHE A 104 -13.09 -3.28 -4.72
N THR A 105 -14.07 -3.77 -3.97
CA THR A 105 -14.81 -4.99 -4.30
C THR A 105 -15.46 -4.93 -5.69
N GLU A 106 -16.02 -3.78 -6.07
CA GLU A 106 -16.63 -3.58 -7.38
C GLU A 106 -15.62 -3.65 -8.53
N ASP A 107 -14.44 -3.05 -8.36
CA ASP A 107 -13.34 -3.14 -9.33
C ASP A 107 -12.86 -4.59 -9.44
N TYR A 108 -12.71 -5.30 -8.31
CA TYR A 108 -12.33 -6.71 -8.29
C TYR A 108 -13.32 -7.57 -9.06
N ARG A 109 -14.62 -7.47 -8.74
CA ARG A 109 -15.69 -8.25 -9.38
C ARG A 109 -15.73 -8.02 -10.88
N THR A 110 -15.72 -6.75 -11.30
CA THR A 110 -15.78 -6.37 -12.72
C THR A 110 -14.61 -6.95 -13.51
N ARG A 111 -13.39 -6.88 -12.95
CA ARG A 111 -12.17 -7.32 -13.64
C ARG A 111 -12.04 -8.84 -13.67
N VAL A 112 -12.39 -9.53 -12.59
CA VAL A 112 -12.37 -10.99 -12.53
C VAL A 112 -13.40 -11.58 -13.52
N LEU A 113 -14.62 -11.03 -13.58
CA LEU A 113 -15.62 -11.46 -14.55
C LEU A 113 -15.12 -11.30 -15.99
N ARG A 114 -14.54 -10.15 -16.31
CA ARG A 114 -13.97 -9.89 -17.63
C ARG A 114 -12.81 -10.84 -17.97
N ALA A 115 -11.94 -11.13 -17.00
CA ALA A 115 -10.80 -12.02 -17.21
C ALA A 115 -11.22 -13.48 -17.48
N CYS A 116 -12.36 -13.90 -16.93
CA CYS A 116 -12.85 -15.27 -17.03
C CYS A 116 -13.90 -15.46 -18.13
N ASP A 117 -14.30 -14.41 -18.83
CA ASP A 117 -15.33 -14.49 -19.86
C ASP A 117 -14.94 -15.47 -20.99
N GLY A 118 -15.89 -16.31 -21.40
CA GLY A 118 -15.68 -17.37 -22.40
C GLY A 118 -14.75 -18.52 -21.99
N ARG A 119 -14.30 -18.59 -20.72
CA ARG A 119 -13.41 -19.66 -20.22
C ARG A 119 -14.18 -20.82 -19.60
N PRO A 120 -13.63 -22.06 -19.59
CA PRO A 120 -14.30 -23.23 -19.01
C PRO A 120 -14.57 -23.10 -17.50
N TYR A 121 -13.78 -22.28 -16.80
CA TYR A 121 -13.93 -22.01 -15.37
C TYR A 121 -14.87 -20.85 -15.04
N ALA A 122 -15.48 -20.19 -16.03
CA ALA A 122 -16.31 -19.00 -15.83
C ALA A 122 -17.48 -19.24 -14.84
N GLY A 123 -18.15 -20.39 -14.93
CA GLY A 123 -19.26 -20.74 -14.05
C GLY A 123 -18.83 -20.86 -12.57
N ALA A 124 -17.69 -21.48 -12.30
CA ALA A 124 -17.15 -21.59 -10.95
C ALA A 124 -16.78 -20.21 -10.38
N VAL A 125 -16.17 -19.36 -11.20
CA VAL A 125 -15.82 -17.99 -10.82
C VAL A 125 -17.06 -17.14 -10.54
N GLN A 126 -18.08 -17.20 -11.39
CA GLN A 126 -19.34 -16.49 -11.17
C GLN A 126 -20.03 -16.93 -9.87
N LYS A 127 -20.09 -18.24 -9.62
CA LYS A 127 -20.59 -18.81 -8.36
C LYS A 127 -19.81 -18.28 -7.16
N PHE A 128 -18.48 -18.21 -7.25
CA PHE A 128 -17.61 -17.69 -6.18
C PHE A 128 -17.86 -16.22 -5.89
N LEU A 129 -17.94 -15.39 -6.92
CA LEU A 129 -18.22 -13.96 -6.77
C LEU A 129 -19.63 -13.69 -6.21
N ALA A 130 -20.60 -14.58 -6.48
CA ALA A 130 -21.98 -14.43 -6.03
C ALA A 130 -22.23 -14.96 -4.61
N LEU A 131 -21.57 -16.07 -4.22
CA LEU A 131 -21.84 -16.74 -2.94
C LEU A 131 -20.80 -16.42 -1.87
N VAL A 132 -19.51 -16.40 -2.24
CA VAL A 132 -18.42 -16.31 -1.27
C VAL A 132 -18.12 -14.84 -0.94
N LEU A 133 -17.91 -14.02 -1.96
CA LEU A 133 -17.51 -12.62 -1.73
C LEU A 133 -18.50 -11.81 -0.89
N PRO A 134 -19.84 -11.95 -1.02
CA PRO A 134 -20.76 -11.22 -0.15
C PRO A 134 -20.82 -11.78 1.27
N ALA A 135 -20.51 -13.07 1.45
CA ALA A 135 -20.65 -13.77 2.73
C ALA A 135 -19.42 -13.64 3.62
N CYS A 136 -18.21 -13.51 3.05
CA CYS A 136 -17.00 -13.27 3.83
C CYS A 136 -16.04 -12.29 3.14
N GLY A 137 -15.40 -11.46 3.97
CA GLY A 137 -14.31 -10.57 3.55
C GLY A 137 -12.94 -11.25 3.65
N ASP A 138 -12.87 -12.54 3.98
CA ASP A 138 -11.65 -13.21 4.38
C ASP A 138 -10.57 -13.23 3.28
N LEU A 139 -9.31 -13.15 3.71
CA LEU A 139 -8.15 -13.26 2.82
C LEU A 139 -7.89 -14.72 2.41
N SER A 140 -8.23 -15.69 3.26
CA SER A 140 -8.08 -17.12 2.99
C SER A 140 -9.37 -17.89 3.10
N PHE A 141 -9.47 -18.96 2.30
CA PHE A 141 -10.56 -19.91 2.29
C PHE A 141 -10.05 -21.31 2.62
N GLN A 142 -10.69 -21.98 3.56
CA GLN A 142 -10.39 -23.36 3.92
C GLN A 142 -11.26 -24.34 3.12
N GLN A 143 -10.81 -25.59 2.97
CA GLN A 143 -11.53 -26.62 2.24
C GLN A 143 -12.93 -26.83 2.78
N ASP A 144 -13.08 -27.05 4.08
CA ASP A 144 -14.38 -27.29 4.72
C ASP A 144 -15.33 -26.10 4.52
N GLN A 145 -14.82 -24.87 4.59
CA GLN A 145 -15.60 -23.67 4.30
C GLN A 145 -16.08 -23.68 2.83
N MET A 146 -15.20 -23.99 1.89
CA MET A 146 -15.53 -24.01 0.46
C MET A 146 -16.52 -25.13 0.11
N THR A 147 -16.34 -26.33 0.66
CA THR A 147 -17.15 -27.51 0.34
C THR A 147 -18.45 -27.56 1.13
N GLU A 148 -18.39 -27.41 2.45
CA GLU A 148 -19.55 -27.58 3.34
C GLU A 148 -20.43 -26.34 3.41
N THR A 149 -19.82 -25.14 3.50
CA THR A 149 -20.59 -23.89 3.65
C THR A 149 -21.04 -23.33 2.30
N PHE A 150 -20.14 -23.31 1.32
CA PHE A 150 -20.40 -22.69 0.01
C PHE A 150 -20.72 -23.70 -1.11
N GLY A 151 -20.67 -25.01 -0.84
CA GLY A 151 -21.09 -26.05 -1.77
C GLY A 151 -20.21 -26.16 -3.02
N PHE A 152 -18.93 -25.81 -2.94
CA PHE A 152 -17.98 -26.00 -4.04
C PHE A 152 -17.52 -27.45 -4.11
N ARG A 153 -17.43 -27.98 -5.33
CA ARG A 153 -16.81 -29.29 -5.59
C ARG A 153 -15.32 -29.13 -5.91
N ASP A 154 -14.51 -30.15 -5.69
CA ASP A 154 -13.06 -30.12 -5.98
C ASP A 154 -12.71 -29.64 -7.40
N PRO A 155 -13.45 -30.02 -8.47
CA PRO A 155 -13.20 -29.47 -9.80
C PRO A 155 -13.47 -27.96 -9.90
N GLU A 156 -14.48 -27.45 -9.18
CA GLU A 156 -14.80 -26.02 -9.14
C GLU A 156 -13.72 -25.24 -8.38
N ILE A 157 -13.19 -25.78 -7.28
CA ILE A 157 -12.05 -25.20 -6.56
C ILE A 157 -10.81 -25.18 -7.47
N THR A 158 -10.56 -26.27 -8.19
CA THR A 158 -9.48 -26.35 -9.18
C THR A 158 -9.65 -25.30 -10.30
N HIS A 159 -10.88 -25.07 -10.75
CA HIS A 159 -11.22 -24.01 -11.71
C HIS A 159 -10.90 -22.62 -11.16
N LEU A 160 -11.19 -22.33 -9.88
CA LEU A 160 -10.86 -21.05 -9.24
C LEU A 160 -9.34 -20.83 -9.16
N VAL A 161 -8.57 -21.88 -8.85
CA VAL A 161 -7.10 -21.83 -8.86
C VAL A 161 -6.58 -21.60 -10.28
N ASN A 162 -7.08 -22.33 -11.27
CA ASN A 162 -6.69 -22.18 -12.68
C ASN A 162 -7.08 -20.81 -13.26
N ALA A 163 -8.16 -20.21 -12.77
CA ALA A 163 -8.57 -18.86 -13.12
C ALA A 163 -7.66 -17.78 -12.50
N GLY A 164 -6.83 -18.13 -11.50
CA GLY A 164 -6.02 -17.19 -10.74
C GLY A 164 -6.81 -16.34 -9.75
N VAL A 165 -8.04 -16.75 -9.42
CA VAL A 165 -8.89 -16.13 -8.38
C VAL A 165 -8.46 -16.63 -6.99
N LEU A 166 -7.98 -17.87 -6.92
CA LEU A 166 -7.38 -18.47 -5.74
C LEU A 166 -5.92 -18.86 -5.99
N THR A 167 -5.08 -18.75 -4.98
CA THR A 167 -3.71 -19.29 -4.98
C THR A 167 -3.53 -20.22 -3.79
N VAL A 168 -2.78 -21.31 -3.97
CA VAL A 168 -2.56 -22.30 -2.90
C VAL A 168 -1.74 -21.66 -1.79
N ARG A 169 -2.24 -21.76 -0.54
CA ARG A 169 -1.49 -21.45 0.67
C ARG A 169 -0.87 -22.73 1.23
N ASP A 170 -1.73 -23.67 1.60
CA ASP A 170 -1.38 -24.96 2.21
C ASP A 170 -2.32 -26.05 1.66
N ALA A 171 -2.13 -27.31 2.08
CA ALA A 171 -3.07 -28.37 1.79
C ALA A 171 -4.47 -28.00 2.33
N GLY A 172 -5.46 -27.93 1.43
CA GLY A 172 -6.83 -27.57 1.78
C GLY A 172 -7.04 -26.08 2.12
N SER A 173 -6.11 -25.19 1.77
CA SER A 173 -6.25 -23.76 2.06
C SER A 173 -5.73 -22.88 0.92
N TRP A 174 -6.49 -21.84 0.58
CA TRP A 174 -6.18 -20.92 -0.52
C TRP A 174 -6.26 -19.45 -0.10
N TRP A 175 -5.42 -18.61 -0.69
CA TRP A 175 -5.53 -17.16 -0.61
C TRP A 175 -6.41 -16.60 -1.73
N LEU A 176 -7.11 -15.51 -1.44
CA LEU A 176 -7.70 -14.66 -2.47
C LEU A 176 -6.60 -14.02 -3.32
N ALA A 177 -6.74 -14.14 -4.64
CA ALA A 177 -5.78 -13.63 -5.61
C ALA A 177 -6.47 -12.84 -6.72
N VAL A 178 -5.65 -12.18 -7.53
CA VAL A 178 -6.09 -11.43 -8.71
C VAL A 178 -5.56 -12.12 -9.96
N PRO A 179 -6.45 -12.52 -10.90
CA PRO A 179 -6.03 -13.11 -12.16
C PRO A 179 -5.02 -12.23 -12.90
N GLY A 180 -3.87 -12.79 -13.29
CA GLY A 180 -2.84 -12.08 -14.04
C GLY A 180 -1.96 -11.12 -13.21
N ALA A 181 -2.07 -11.10 -11.89
CA ALA A 181 -1.28 -10.19 -11.03
C ALA A 181 0.24 -10.39 -11.10
N GLY A 182 0.72 -11.51 -11.65
CA GLY A 182 2.16 -11.78 -11.80
C GLY A 182 2.92 -10.67 -12.54
N ARG A 183 2.31 -10.04 -13.56
CA ARG A 183 2.91 -8.91 -14.29
C ARG A 183 3.06 -7.68 -13.38
N PHE A 184 2.06 -7.40 -12.55
CA PHE A 184 2.10 -6.33 -11.57
C PHE A 184 3.18 -6.59 -10.51
N ILE A 185 3.20 -7.78 -9.91
CA ILE A 185 4.19 -8.19 -8.90
C ILE A 185 5.61 -8.00 -9.42
N LYS A 186 5.88 -8.46 -10.65
CA LYS A 186 7.19 -8.31 -11.31
C LYS A 186 7.60 -6.84 -11.46
N TYR A 187 6.69 -5.97 -11.91
CA TYR A 187 6.99 -4.54 -12.06
C TYR A 187 7.16 -3.86 -10.71
N PHE A 188 6.36 -4.25 -9.73
CA PHE A 188 6.39 -3.69 -8.41
C PHE A 188 7.72 -3.96 -7.71
N VAL A 189 8.16 -5.23 -7.64
CA VAL A 189 9.43 -5.61 -7.01
C VAL A 189 10.62 -4.92 -7.68
N LYS A 190 10.65 -4.89 -9.02
CA LYS A 190 11.74 -4.21 -9.76
C LYS A 190 11.73 -2.70 -9.56
N GLY A 191 10.57 -2.08 -9.53
CA GLY A 191 10.42 -0.65 -9.29
C GLY A 191 10.84 -0.26 -7.87
N ARG A 192 10.39 -0.99 -6.85
CA ARG A 192 10.77 -0.79 -5.44
C ARG A 192 12.29 -0.80 -5.28
N GLN A 193 12.97 -1.81 -5.83
CA GLN A 193 14.43 -1.91 -5.74
C GLN A 193 15.15 -0.77 -6.46
N ALA A 194 14.62 -0.32 -7.61
CA ALA A 194 15.20 0.80 -8.35
C ALA A 194 15.06 2.13 -7.60
N VAL A 195 13.88 2.43 -7.03
CA VAL A 195 13.67 3.66 -6.24
C VAL A 195 14.50 3.64 -4.96
N LEU A 196 14.54 2.50 -4.26
CA LEU A 196 15.40 2.35 -3.07
C LEU A 196 16.89 2.52 -3.42
N SER A 197 17.33 2.04 -4.60
CA SER A 197 18.69 2.25 -5.08
C SER A 197 19.01 3.73 -5.35
N MET A 198 18.02 4.54 -5.76
CA MET A 198 18.21 5.99 -5.96
C MET A 198 18.53 6.70 -4.64
N VAL A 199 17.87 6.33 -3.54
CA VAL A 199 18.19 6.84 -2.19
C VAL A 199 19.55 6.33 -1.73
N ARG A 200 19.83 5.03 -1.90
CA ARG A 200 21.10 4.40 -1.52
C ARG A 200 22.33 5.03 -2.17
N LYS A 201 22.20 5.46 -3.43
CA LYS A 201 23.28 6.07 -4.22
C LYS A 201 23.39 7.59 -3.99
N ALA A 202 22.43 8.20 -3.30
CA ALA A 202 22.51 9.61 -2.96
C ALA A 202 23.59 9.85 -1.90
N LYS A 203 24.08 11.10 -1.82
CA LYS A 203 25.10 11.48 -0.84
C LYS A 203 24.55 11.20 0.57
N TYR A 204 25.37 10.59 1.42
CA TYR A 204 24.98 10.19 2.78
C TYR A 204 23.79 9.20 2.86
N ARG A 205 23.38 8.58 1.75
CA ARG A 205 22.18 7.73 1.66
C ARG A 205 20.89 8.49 2.03
N GLU A 206 20.88 9.78 1.71
CA GLU A 206 19.79 10.70 1.99
C GLU A 206 19.37 11.41 0.71
N LEU A 207 18.06 11.58 0.51
CA LEU A 207 17.51 12.24 -0.66
C LEU A 207 16.23 12.99 -0.32
N LEU A 208 16.14 14.26 -0.74
CA LEU A 208 14.91 15.03 -0.57
C LEU A 208 13.77 14.38 -1.39
N LEU A 209 12.59 14.29 -0.77
CA LEU A 209 11.42 13.70 -1.40
C LEU A 209 11.03 14.44 -2.70
N SER A 210 11.03 15.77 -2.67
CA SER A 210 10.77 16.62 -3.83
C SER A 210 11.78 16.39 -4.96
N GLU A 211 13.06 16.24 -4.61
CA GLU A 211 14.11 15.92 -5.58
C GLU A 211 13.90 14.52 -6.18
N LEU A 212 13.58 13.51 -5.37
CA LEU A 212 13.29 12.16 -5.85
C LEU A 212 12.13 12.16 -6.84
N LEU A 213 11.02 12.83 -6.52
CA LEU A 213 9.83 12.92 -7.38
C LEU A 213 10.08 13.75 -8.65
N GLY A 214 10.98 14.73 -8.61
CA GLY A 214 11.39 15.53 -9.76
C GLY A 214 12.36 14.83 -10.72
N ARG A 215 12.97 13.71 -10.31
CA ARG A 215 13.89 12.95 -11.18
C ARG A 215 13.13 12.20 -12.27
N ARG A 216 13.79 11.98 -13.41
CA ARG A 216 13.28 11.08 -14.44
C ARG A 216 13.23 9.64 -13.91
N ALA A 217 12.04 9.05 -13.94
CA ALA A 217 11.83 7.66 -13.52
C ALA A 217 12.69 6.68 -14.36
N PRO A 218 13.44 5.76 -13.74
CA PRO A 218 14.10 4.68 -14.45
C PRO A 218 13.10 3.79 -15.20
N ALA A 219 13.53 3.15 -16.29
CA ALA A 219 12.65 2.28 -17.09
C ALA A 219 12.05 1.09 -16.30
N SER A 220 12.70 0.67 -15.20
CA SER A 220 12.20 -0.36 -14.29
C SER A 220 11.06 0.13 -13.37
N VAL A 221 10.90 1.43 -13.18
CA VAL A 221 9.89 2.06 -12.30
C VAL A 221 8.61 2.31 -13.10
N ARG A 222 7.99 1.23 -13.59
CA ARG A 222 6.82 1.31 -14.48
C ARG A 222 5.54 1.75 -13.76
N LEU A 223 5.48 1.61 -12.43
CA LEU A 223 4.34 2.02 -11.62
C LEU A 223 4.35 3.50 -11.20
N GLY A 224 5.41 4.24 -11.57
CA GLY A 224 5.58 5.64 -11.20
C GLY A 224 6.30 5.82 -9.87
N LEU A 225 7.03 6.94 -9.74
CA LEU A 225 7.83 7.23 -8.54
C LEU A 225 6.95 7.38 -7.30
N THR A 226 5.88 8.17 -7.38
CA THR A 226 4.93 8.42 -6.28
C THR A 226 4.37 7.12 -5.72
N TYR A 227 3.96 6.18 -6.59
CA TYR A 227 3.43 4.87 -6.19
C TYR A 227 4.44 4.10 -5.33
N HIS A 228 5.71 4.07 -5.73
CA HIS A 228 6.75 3.39 -4.97
C HIS A 228 7.17 4.14 -3.71
N VAL A 229 7.15 5.48 -3.71
CA VAL A 229 7.54 6.24 -2.52
C VAL A 229 6.58 6.02 -1.36
N HIS A 230 5.26 6.01 -1.61
CA HIS A 230 4.29 5.66 -0.57
C HIS A 230 4.58 4.27 0.04
N ASP A 231 4.95 3.31 -0.80
CA ASP A 231 5.32 1.98 -0.33
C ASP A 231 6.60 1.99 0.50
N LEU A 232 7.67 2.67 0.04
CA LEU A 232 8.93 2.73 0.78
C LEU A 232 8.75 3.35 2.18
N ILE A 233 8.00 4.45 2.26
CA ILE A 233 7.72 5.16 3.51
C ILE A 233 6.91 4.26 4.44
N GLY A 234 5.76 3.78 3.97
CA GLY A 234 4.85 3.06 4.86
C GLY A 234 5.28 1.62 5.14
N ALA A 235 6.16 1.02 4.34
CA ALA A 235 6.88 -0.21 4.66
C ALA A 235 8.12 0.00 5.55
N GLN A 236 8.42 1.24 5.97
CA GLN A 236 9.61 1.57 6.77
C GLN A 236 10.94 1.13 6.12
N LEU A 237 11.01 1.15 4.79
CA LEU A 237 12.25 0.91 4.05
C LEU A 237 13.13 2.16 4.00
N VAL A 238 12.56 3.32 4.36
CA VAL A 238 13.22 4.61 4.53
C VAL A 238 12.65 5.32 5.76
N ASP A 239 13.51 6.06 6.46
CA ASP A 239 13.12 7.01 7.49
C ASP A 239 12.77 8.36 6.85
N CYS A 240 11.73 9.02 7.39
CA CYS A 240 11.33 10.36 6.98
C CYS A 240 11.76 11.38 8.03
N VAL A 241 12.64 12.30 7.66
CA VAL A 241 13.12 13.38 8.53
C VAL A 241 12.62 14.71 7.99
N SER A 242 11.81 15.43 8.76
CA SER A 242 11.37 16.79 8.39
C SER A 242 12.54 17.77 8.52
N THR A 243 12.83 18.50 7.44
CA THR A 243 13.87 19.55 7.41
C THR A 243 13.27 20.89 7.01
N THR A 244 14.05 21.97 7.08
CA THR A 244 13.62 23.30 6.60
C THR A 244 13.35 23.34 5.09
N SER A 245 13.88 22.38 4.33
CA SER A 245 13.75 22.28 2.87
C SER A 245 12.78 21.17 2.43
N GLY A 246 11.96 20.66 3.35
CA GLY A 246 11.01 19.57 3.12
C GLY A 246 11.42 18.23 3.73
N THR A 247 10.71 17.17 3.36
CA THR A 247 10.93 15.81 3.86
C THR A 247 12.16 15.15 3.23
N LEU A 248 13.09 14.71 4.05
CA LEU A 248 14.28 13.96 3.66
C LEU A 248 14.05 12.46 3.88
N LEU A 249 14.33 11.66 2.85
CA LEU A 249 14.30 10.20 2.92
C LEU A 249 15.71 9.68 3.23
N ARG A 250 15.87 8.91 4.29
CA ARG A 250 17.13 8.29 4.71
C ARG A 250 16.99 6.77 4.76
N LEU A 251 18.04 6.02 4.41
CA LEU A 251 18.05 4.58 4.69
C LEU A 251 18.23 4.30 6.19
N PRO A 252 17.46 3.38 6.80
CA PRO A 252 17.65 3.00 8.19
C PRO A 252 19.08 2.50 8.44
N GLU A 253 19.64 2.80 9.61
CA GLU A 253 20.91 2.22 10.04
C GLU A 253 20.70 0.72 10.30
N THR A 254 21.45 -0.13 9.57
CA THR A 254 21.53 -1.58 9.79
C THR A 254 22.50 -1.92 10.90
#